data_AF-A0AAW6SV90-F1
#
_entry.id   AF-A0AAW6SV90-F1
#
_cell.length_a   1.000
_cell.length_b   1.000
_cell.length_c   1.000
_cell.angle_alpha   90.00
_cell.angle_beta   90.00
_cell.angle_gamma   90.00
#
_symmetry.space_group_name_H-M   'P 1'
#
loop_
_entity.id
_entity.type
_entity.pdbx_description
1 polymer ?
#
loop_
_entity_poly.entity_id
_entity_poly.type
_entity_poly.pdbx_seq_one_letter_code
_entity_poly.pdbx_strand_id
1 'polypeptide(L)'
;MGTALLLKVSNTKSITIHKEENQYNSRFWYEIQEKDEIIEQGKIVDRFSNIIKQLKNKIPTFHKLEIIDGDQKLVKEIMDAQLGDHTHYNSQERLLDLCNRLLKGEEISIEKEAITYGVHEATIKKSIYLIRNFLEEFDIHLKNGMYKIRKSELLSYSETILLLLNIYQSNSFSYKEIKSLEKKLVQQLSDEARLQLSKLFQEFDICCKETNVKDLLPNVEVILRAIDERKGLSFIYTSDNASLKVRLLKPHSIHFHEGSYYLIGEMLEGVNKGKRNFKLEHIQNLRISRKSIMIDEIENPQSTEIFIPSSKHKEMVTLKIQSVLIESLLREFPNSKQIKMENAWATYEIEVKDTDSILVWILSQKEVVEIIGPEDFRNQMKTLLQNMLKVYNEGA
;
A
#
# COMPACT_ATOMS: atom_id res chain seq x y z
N MET A 1 -41.98 -48.26 24.37
CA MET A 1 -40.80 -47.67 25.04
C MET A 1 -39.59 -47.87 24.15
N GLY A 2 -38.89 -46.81 23.80
CA GLY A 2 -37.68 -46.89 22.99
C GLY A 2 -36.68 -45.83 23.44
N THR A 3 -35.40 -46.19 23.41
CA THR A 3 -34.30 -45.24 23.54
C THR A 3 -34.45 -44.20 22.44
N ALA A 4 -34.67 -42.94 22.85
CA ALA A 4 -34.87 -41.83 21.94
C ALA A 4 -33.56 -41.09 21.67
N LEU A 5 -32.63 -41.10 22.64
CA LEU A 5 -31.32 -40.48 22.48
C LEU A 5 -30.32 -41.06 23.49
N LEU A 6 -29.08 -41.28 23.06
CA LEU A 6 -27.98 -41.79 23.87
C LEU A 6 -26.83 -40.78 23.89
N LEU A 7 -26.42 -40.38 25.08
CA LEU A 7 -25.32 -39.45 25.32
C LEU A 7 -24.20 -40.14 26.09
N LYS A 8 -22.95 -39.75 25.80
CA LYS A 8 -21.77 -40.12 26.58
C LYS A 8 -21.37 -39.00 27.52
N VAL A 9 -21.12 -39.33 28.79
CA VAL A 9 -20.56 -38.42 29.79
C VAL A 9 -19.06 -38.71 29.99
N SER A 10 -18.69 -39.98 30.04
CA SER A 10 -17.31 -40.46 30.14
C SER A 10 -17.21 -41.89 29.59
N ASN A 11 -16.02 -42.50 29.62
CA ASN A 11 -15.87 -43.89 29.19
C ASN A 11 -16.64 -44.91 30.04
N THR A 12 -17.06 -44.53 31.25
CA THR A 12 -17.82 -45.40 32.16
C THR A 12 -19.24 -44.92 32.43
N LYS A 13 -19.63 -43.74 31.92
CA LYS A 13 -20.93 -43.11 32.17
C LYS A 13 -21.64 -42.69 30.90
N SER A 14 -22.90 -43.08 30.77
CA SER A 14 -23.80 -42.70 29.67
C SER A 14 -25.13 -42.19 30.21
N ILE A 15 -25.88 -41.50 29.35
CA ILE A 15 -27.24 -41.05 29.63
C ILE A 15 -28.14 -41.54 28.51
N THR A 16 -29.15 -42.30 28.87
CA THR A 16 -30.17 -42.79 27.96
C THR A 16 -31.43 -41.97 28.17
N ILE A 17 -31.87 -41.27 27.14
CA ILE A 17 -33.13 -40.52 27.14
C ILE A 17 -34.18 -41.37 26.44
N HIS A 18 -35.30 -41.57 27.12
CA HIS A 18 -36.41 -42.36 26.65
C HIS A 18 -37.57 -41.46 26.22
N LYS A 19 -38.28 -41.91 25.18
CA LYS A 19 -39.53 -41.27 24.72
C LYS A 19 -40.64 -42.32 24.69
N GLU A 20 -41.78 -41.96 25.25
CA GLU A 20 -43.03 -42.69 25.13
C GLU A 20 -44.08 -41.78 24.51
N GLU A 21 -44.78 -42.24 23.48
CA GLU A 21 -45.75 -41.42 22.75
C GLU A 21 -47.04 -42.21 22.57
N ASN A 22 -48.15 -41.64 23.08
CA ASN A 22 -49.50 -42.14 22.92
C ASN A 22 -50.31 -41.13 22.08
N GLN A 23 -51.51 -41.51 21.62
CA GLN A 23 -52.37 -40.69 20.74
C GLN A 23 -52.66 -39.25 21.21
N TYR A 24 -52.40 -38.92 22.49
CA TYR A 24 -52.68 -37.61 23.06
C TYR A 24 -51.46 -36.89 23.67
N ASN A 25 -50.40 -37.62 24.08
CA ASN A 25 -49.28 -37.05 24.85
C ASN A 25 -47.96 -37.78 24.58
N SER A 26 -46.86 -37.03 24.62
CA SER A 26 -45.49 -37.57 24.63
C SER A 26 -44.87 -37.37 26.03
N ARG A 27 -44.21 -38.40 26.56
CA ARG A 27 -43.49 -38.38 27.83
C ARG A 27 -42.02 -38.67 27.60
N PHE A 28 -41.18 -37.97 28.36
CA PHE A 28 -39.73 -38.09 28.30
C PHE A 28 -39.16 -38.27 29.71
N TRP A 29 -38.12 -39.09 29.82
CA TRP A 29 -37.28 -39.21 31.03
C TRP A 29 -35.86 -39.60 30.63
N TYR A 30 -34.90 -39.44 31.54
CA TYR A 30 -33.53 -39.88 31.31
C TYR A 30 -33.09 -40.85 32.41
N GLU A 31 -32.16 -41.72 32.08
CA GLU A 31 -31.46 -42.62 32.99
C GLU A 31 -29.96 -42.38 32.84
N ILE A 32 -29.26 -42.17 33.95
CA ILE A 32 -27.80 -42.12 33.97
C ILE A 32 -27.31 -43.51 34.35
N GLN A 33 -26.44 -44.06 33.51
CA GLN A 33 -25.86 -45.40 33.69
C GLN A 33 -24.38 -45.28 33.98
N GLU A 34 -23.87 -46.07 34.93
CA GLU A 34 -22.45 -46.26 35.18
C GLU A 34 -22.15 -47.75 35.27
N LYS A 35 -21.25 -48.26 34.41
CA LYS A 35 -20.91 -49.70 34.33
C LYS A 35 -22.14 -50.62 34.26
N ASP A 36 -23.08 -50.27 33.38
CA ASP A 36 -24.33 -51.00 33.12
C ASP A 36 -25.36 -51.02 34.27
N GLU A 37 -25.13 -50.30 35.36
CA GLU A 37 -26.13 -50.06 36.41
C GLU A 37 -26.76 -48.68 36.27
N ILE A 38 -28.09 -48.61 36.42
CA ILE A 38 -28.82 -47.34 36.48
C ILE A 38 -28.56 -46.72 37.85
N ILE A 39 -27.75 -45.66 37.87
CA ILE A 39 -27.41 -44.95 39.10
C ILE A 39 -28.42 -43.83 39.41
N GLU A 40 -29.13 -43.34 38.40
CA GLU A 40 -30.13 -42.30 38.59
C GLU A 40 -31.18 -42.29 37.47
N GLN A 41 -32.44 -42.00 37.83
CA GLN A 41 -33.52 -41.74 36.89
C GLN A 41 -34.08 -40.32 37.10
N GLY A 42 -34.19 -39.57 36.01
CA GLY A 42 -34.77 -38.23 35.96
C GLY A 42 -36.30 -38.22 36.10
N LYS A 43 -36.87 -37.05 36.40
CA LYS A 43 -38.33 -36.91 36.49
C LYS A 43 -38.95 -36.99 35.09
N ILE A 44 -40.05 -37.76 34.98
CA ILE A 44 -40.86 -37.83 33.76
C ILE A 44 -41.48 -36.46 33.49
N VAL A 45 -41.38 -36.00 32.24
CA VAL A 45 -41.90 -34.71 31.77
C VAL A 45 -42.55 -34.82 30.41
N ASP A 46 -43.49 -33.92 30.12
CA ASP A 46 -44.27 -33.94 28.87
C ASP A 46 -43.61 -33.16 27.72
N ARG A 47 -42.48 -32.48 27.99
CA ARG A 47 -41.71 -31.71 26.99
C ARG A 47 -40.22 -31.99 27.09
N PHE A 48 -39.59 -32.24 25.95
CA PHE A 48 -38.15 -32.50 25.87
C PHE A 48 -37.29 -31.33 26.38
N SER A 49 -37.73 -30.08 26.17
CA SER A 49 -37.08 -28.89 26.74
C SER A 49 -36.90 -28.95 28.26
N ASN A 50 -37.78 -29.67 28.98
CA ASN A 50 -37.67 -29.84 30.42
C ASN A 50 -36.65 -30.93 30.80
N ILE A 51 -36.40 -31.93 29.94
CA ILE A 51 -35.26 -32.84 30.09
C ILE A 51 -33.96 -32.07 29.99
N ILE A 52 -33.82 -31.21 28.98
CA ILE A 52 -32.65 -30.35 28.80
C ILE A 52 -32.39 -29.50 30.04
N LYS A 53 -33.42 -28.88 30.64
CA LYS A 53 -33.30 -28.13 31.90
C LYS A 53 -32.84 -29.00 33.07
N GLN A 54 -33.40 -30.21 33.22
CA GLN A 54 -32.98 -31.14 34.27
C GLN A 54 -31.51 -31.52 34.10
N LEU A 55 -31.09 -31.90 32.88
CA LEU A 55 -29.71 -32.28 32.58
C LEU A 55 -28.74 -31.12 32.77
N LYS A 56 -29.08 -29.90 32.35
CA LYS A 56 -28.25 -28.69 32.60
C LYS A 56 -28.02 -28.42 34.09
N ASN A 57 -29.05 -28.59 34.92
CA ASN A 57 -28.93 -28.41 36.36
C ASN A 57 -28.09 -29.52 37.02
N LYS A 58 -28.14 -30.74 36.48
CA LYS A 58 -27.48 -31.92 37.06
C LYS A 58 -26.04 -32.10 36.59
N ILE A 59 -25.74 -31.74 35.34
CA ILE A 59 -24.47 -32.02 34.68
C ILE A 59 -23.83 -30.69 34.33
N PRO A 60 -22.90 -30.18 35.16
CA PRO A 60 -22.19 -28.94 34.90
C PRO A 60 -21.47 -28.92 33.54
N THR A 61 -21.13 -30.09 33.01
CA THR A 61 -20.48 -30.28 31.71
C THR A 61 -21.44 -30.58 30.56
N PHE A 62 -22.74 -30.26 30.67
CA PHE A 62 -23.77 -30.54 29.65
C PHE A 62 -23.36 -30.21 28.20
N HIS A 63 -22.75 -29.04 27.99
CA HIS A 63 -22.18 -28.58 26.71
C HIS A 63 -21.10 -29.48 26.07
N LYS A 64 -20.54 -30.44 26.81
CA LYS A 64 -19.47 -31.36 26.38
C LYS A 64 -19.94 -32.80 26.22
N LEU A 65 -21.24 -33.07 26.38
CA LEU A 65 -21.78 -34.42 26.21
C LEU A 65 -21.69 -34.83 24.74
N GLU A 66 -21.15 -36.01 24.49
CA GLU A 66 -21.06 -36.57 23.14
C GLU A 66 -22.38 -37.27 22.80
N ILE A 67 -22.95 -36.97 21.64
CA ILE A 67 -24.16 -37.64 21.16
C ILE A 67 -23.74 -38.91 20.44
N ILE A 68 -24.14 -40.07 20.96
CA ILE A 68 -23.77 -41.37 20.40
C ILE A 68 -24.79 -41.81 19.33
N ASP A 69 -26.07 -41.69 19.65
CA ASP A 69 -27.18 -42.13 18.78
C ASP A 69 -28.49 -41.45 19.21
N GLY A 70 -29.48 -41.36 18.33
CA GLY A 70 -30.79 -40.83 18.67
C GLY A 70 -31.63 -40.31 17.52
N ASP A 71 -32.89 -39.99 17.83
CA ASP A 71 -33.84 -39.35 16.93
C ASP A 71 -33.29 -37.99 16.45
N GLN A 72 -33.22 -37.79 15.14
CA GLN A 72 -32.60 -36.60 14.53
C GLN A 72 -33.19 -35.27 15.03
N LYS A 73 -34.50 -35.24 15.35
CA LYS A 73 -35.15 -34.03 15.86
C LYS A 73 -34.68 -33.71 17.28
N LEU A 74 -34.56 -34.74 18.12
CA LEU A 74 -34.07 -34.59 19.50
C LEU A 74 -32.57 -34.31 19.57
N VAL A 75 -31.79 -34.90 18.65
CA VAL A 75 -30.35 -34.60 18.49
C VAL A 75 -30.14 -33.11 18.22
N LYS A 76 -30.91 -32.54 17.29
CA LYS A 76 -30.86 -31.11 16.99
C LYS A 76 -31.19 -30.25 18.23
N GLU A 77 -32.28 -30.59 18.94
CA GLU A 77 -32.68 -29.85 20.14
C GLU A 77 -31.64 -29.90 21.27
N ILE A 78 -30.90 -31.02 21.43
CA ILE A 78 -29.79 -31.11 22.39
C ILE A 78 -28.58 -30.31 21.92
N MET A 79 -28.18 -30.40 20.64
CA MET A 79 -27.06 -29.62 20.10
C MET A 79 -27.29 -28.12 20.29
N ASP A 80 -28.48 -27.63 19.94
CA ASP A 80 -28.87 -26.23 20.13
C ASP A 80 -28.78 -25.81 21.61
N ALA A 81 -29.16 -26.71 22.52
CA ALA A 81 -29.06 -26.46 23.96
C ALA A 81 -27.65 -26.53 24.53
N GLN A 82 -26.76 -27.35 23.96
CA GLN A 82 -25.35 -27.48 24.36
C GLN A 82 -24.54 -26.23 24.01
N LEU A 83 -24.91 -25.56 22.93
CA LEU A 83 -24.25 -24.33 22.46
C LEU A 83 -24.48 -23.13 23.39
N GLY A 84 -25.61 -23.06 24.11
CA GLY A 84 -25.88 -22.03 25.14
C GLY A 84 -26.00 -20.58 24.61
N ASP A 85 -26.56 -19.68 25.44
CA ASP A 85 -26.75 -18.24 25.13
C ASP A 85 -25.46 -17.39 25.17
N HIS A 86 -24.27 -18.02 25.25
CA HIS A 86 -22.98 -17.33 25.34
C HIS A 86 -22.00 -17.88 24.31
N THR A 87 -22.24 -17.54 23.05
CA THR A 87 -21.28 -17.15 21.98
C THR A 87 -22.02 -17.17 20.65
N HIS A 88 -23.18 -16.49 20.55
CA HIS A 88 -23.78 -16.28 19.24
C HIS A 88 -22.98 -15.16 18.56
N TYR A 89 -21.89 -15.52 17.89
CA TYR A 89 -21.29 -14.61 16.92
C TYR A 89 -22.40 -14.23 15.96
N ASN A 90 -22.85 -12.98 16.05
CA ASN A 90 -23.82 -12.49 15.10
C ASN A 90 -23.18 -12.49 13.70
N SER A 91 -23.97 -12.28 12.66
CA SER A 91 -23.43 -12.36 11.29
C SER A 91 -22.27 -11.40 11.02
N GLN A 92 -22.22 -10.26 11.70
CA GLN A 92 -21.17 -9.26 11.56
C GLN A 92 -19.91 -9.67 12.35
N GLU A 93 -20.07 -10.10 13.60
CA GLU A 93 -18.96 -10.56 14.45
C GLU A 93 -18.25 -11.77 13.82
N ARG A 94 -19.01 -12.74 13.30
CA ARG A 94 -18.44 -13.89 12.59
C ARG A 94 -17.64 -13.45 11.36
N LEU A 95 -18.17 -12.51 10.58
CA LEU A 95 -17.52 -12.03 9.37
C LEU A 95 -16.22 -11.28 9.70
N LEU A 96 -16.24 -10.43 10.72
CA LEU A 96 -15.05 -9.72 11.19
C LEU A 96 -13.99 -10.67 11.76
N ASP A 97 -14.40 -11.68 12.53
CA ASP A 97 -13.48 -12.66 13.10
C ASP A 97 -12.81 -13.53 12.01
N LEU A 98 -13.61 -14.09 11.09
CA LEU A 98 -13.11 -14.83 9.92
C LEU A 98 -12.16 -13.99 9.07
N CYS A 99 -12.51 -12.71 8.84
CA CYS A 99 -11.68 -11.77 8.09
C CYS A 99 -10.34 -11.53 8.79
N ASN A 100 -10.35 -11.23 10.09
CA ASN A 100 -9.15 -10.99 10.89
C ASN A 100 -8.23 -12.22 10.92
N ARG A 101 -8.80 -13.42 11.06
CA ARG A 101 -8.03 -14.69 11.05
C ARG A 101 -7.40 -14.95 9.68
N LEU A 102 -8.14 -14.73 8.59
CA LEU A 102 -7.59 -14.81 7.23
C LEU A 102 -6.46 -13.81 7.00
N LEU A 103 -6.61 -12.55 7.43
CA LEU A 103 -5.58 -11.50 7.34
C LEU A 103 -4.32 -11.84 8.14
N LYS A 104 -4.45 -12.56 9.25
CA LYS A 104 -3.31 -13.10 10.04
C LYS A 104 -2.65 -14.33 9.40
N GLY A 105 -3.17 -14.82 8.28
CA GLY A 105 -2.63 -15.98 7.56
C GLY A 105 -3.14 -17.34 8.05
N GLU A 106 -4.18 -17.38 8.88
CA GLU A 106 -4.80 -18.63 9.31
C GLU A 106 -5.52 -19.35 8.15
N GLU A 107 -5.60 -20.67 8.24
CA GLU A 107 -6.33 -21.52 7.29
C GLU A 107 -7.73 -21.83 7.83
N ILE A 108 -8.76 -21.52 7.04
CA ILE A 108 -10.16 -21.60 7.44
C ILE A 108 -10.86 -22.82 6.79
N SER A 109 -11.36 -23.74 7.62
CA SER A 109 -12.20 -24.88 7.19
C SER A 109 -13.68 -24.51 7.30
N ILE A 110 -14.48 -24.75 6.26
CA ILE A 110 -15.93 -24.52 6.35
C ILE A 110 -16.58 -25.36 7.46
N GLU A 111 -16.21 -26.65 7.53
CA GLU A 111 -16.81 -27.63 8.45
C GLU A 111 -16.49 -27.28 9.91
N LYS A 112 -15.20 -27.01 10.19
CA LYS A 112 -14.76 -26.64 11.54
C LYS A 112 -15.41 -25.36 12.00
N GLU A 113 -15.44 -24.33 11.15
CA GLU A 113 -16.02 -23.04 11.52
C GLU A 113 -17.55 -23.09 11.66
N ALA A 114 -18.23 -23.92 10.88
CA ALA A 114 -19.67 -24.16 11.05
C ALA A 114 -19.99 -24.65 12.48
N ILE A 115 -19.17 -25.57 13.00
CA ILE A 115 -19.26 -26.07 14.38
C ILE A 115 -18.88 -24.96 15.37
N THR A 116 -17.73 -24.27 15.16
CA THR A 116 -17.24 -23.20 16.06
C THR A 116 -18.27 -22.10 16.26
N TYR A 117 -18.93 -21.65 15.19
CA TYR A 117 -19.89 -20.56 15.23
C TYR A 117 -21.34 -21.02 15.41
N GLY A 118 -21.62 -22.33 15.48
CA GLY A 118 -22.97 -22.88 15.62
C GLY A 118 -23.90 -22.54 14.45
N VAL A 119 -23.37 -22.52 13.21
CA VAL A 119 -24.15 -22.18 11.99
C VAL A 119 -24.00 -23.22 10.90
N HIS A 120 -24.94 -23.25 9.95
CA HIS A 120 -24.81 -24.10 8.77
C HIS A 120 -23.61 -23.70 7.90
N GLU A 121 -22.96 -24.69 7.26
CA GLU A 121 -21.84 -24.47 6.34
C GLU A 121 -22.14 -23.45 5.23
N ALA A 122 -23.38 -23.41 4.74
CA ALA A 122 -23.82 -22.43 3.74
C ALA A 122 -23.63 -20.98 4.23
N THR A 123 -23.79 -20.74 5.53
CA THR A 123 -23.59 -19.44 6.18
C THR A 123 -22.11 -19.08 6.25
N ILE A 124 -21.23 -20.05 6.49
CA ILE A 124 -19.77 -19.85 6.41
C ILE A 124 -19.34 -19.57 4.97
N LYS A 125 -19.81 -20.34 4.00
CA LYS A 125 -19.56 -20.12 2.56
C LYS A 125 -19.95 -18.71 2.13
N LYS A 126 -21.13 -18.23 2.54
CA LYS A 126 -21.59 -16.86 2.28
C LYS A 126 -20.68 -15.81 2.95
N SER A 127 -20.25 -16.06 4.18
CA SER A 127 -19.34 -15.14 4.90
C SER A 127 -17.99 -15.03 4.19
N ILE A 128 -17.41 -16.16 3.77
CA ILE A 128 -16.16 -16.20 2.99
C ILE A 128 -16.33 -15.50 1.65
N TYR A 129 -17.44 -15.70 0.95
CA TYR A 129 -17.73 -14.98 -0.31
C TYR A 129 -17.72 -13.46 -0.12
N LEU A 130 -18.36 -12.95 0.94
CA LEU A 130 -18.36 -11.52 1.25
C LEU A 130 -16.95 -11.01 1.59
N ILE A 131 -16.16 -11.78 2.33
CA ILE A 131 -14.76 -11.43 2.64
C ILE A 131 -13.92 -11.37 1.37
N ARG A 132 -14.11 -12.31 0.44
CA ARG A 132 -13.40 -12.32 -0.86
C ARG A 132 -13.74 -11.09 -1.70
N ASN A 133 -15.00 -10.68 -1.74
CA ASN A 133 -15.41 -9.48 -2.45
C ASN A 133 -14.89 -8.19 -1.78
N PHE A 134 -14.81 -8.17 -0.44
CA PHE A 134 -14.30 -7.02 0.30
C PHE A 134 -12.77 -6.89 0.19
N LEU A 135 -12.06 -8.02 0.21
CA LEU A 135 -10.61 -8.12 0.08
C LEU A 135 -10.22 -8.58 -1.33
N GLU A 136 -10.77 -7.96 -2.37
CA GLU A 136 -10.51 -8.33 -3.77
C GLU A 136 -9.02 -8.30 -4.12
N GLU A 137 -8.26 -7.38 -3.50
CA GLU A 137 -6.82 -7.24 -3.67
C GLU A 137 -6.00 -8.39 -3.02
N PHE A 138 -6.62 -9.16 -2.11
CA PHE A 138 -5.99 -10.28 -1.42
C PHE A 138 -6.39 -11.60 -2.09
N ASP A 139 -5.41 -12.38 -2.54
CA ASP A 139 -5.65 -13.67 -3.20
C ASP A 139 -6.09 -14.75 -2.20
N ILE A 140 -7.37 -14.71 -1.79
CA ILE A 140 -8.01 -15.74 -0.98
C ILE A 140 -8.38 -16.93 -1.89
N HIS A 141 -7.66 -18.03 -1.72
CA HIS A 141 -7.83 -19.25 -2.50
C HIS A 141 -8.17 -20.45 -1.60
N LEU A 142 -8.81 -21.45 -2.22
CA LEU A 142 -9.09 -22.73 -1.59
C LEU A 142 -7.93 -23.70 -1.87
N LYS A 143 -7.24 -24.17 -0.84
CA LYS A 143 -6.17 -25.18 -0.92
C LYS A 143 -6.46 -26.30 0.07
N ASN A 144 -6.49 -27.55 -0.39
CA ASN A 144 -6.77 -28.72 0.45
C ASN A 144 -8.09 -28.63 1.25
N GLY A 145 -9.13 -27.99 0.69
CA GLY A 145 -10.41 -27.78 1.39
C GLY A 145 -10.41 -26.63 2.41
N MET A 146 -9.31 -25.90 2.54
CA MET A 146 -9.13 -24.77 3.46
C MET A 146 -8.96 -23.47 2.70
N TYR A 147 -9.60 -22.38 3.17
CA TYR A 147 -9.37 -21.04 2.62
C TYR A 147 -8.16 -20.39 3.25
N LYS A 148 -7.29 -19.80 2.43
CA LYS A 148 -6.08 -19.10 2.86
C LYS A 148 -5.82 -17.88 1.99
N ILE A 149 -5.31 -16.82 2.58
CA ILE A 149 -4.73 -15.69 1.83
C ILE A 149 -3.35 -16.10 1.30
N ARG A 150 -3.16 -16.02 -0.02
CA ARG A 150 -1.88 -16.29 -0.69
C ARG A 150 -0.93 -15.10 -0.59
N LYS A 151 -1.48 -13.90 -0.71
CA LYS A 151 -0.76 -12.62 -0.66
C LYS A 151 -1.44 -11.74 0.39
N SER A 152 -0.88 -11.75 1.61
CA SER A 152 -1.37 -10.92 2.73
C SER A 152 -0.73 -9.54 2.74
N GLU A 153 0.31 -9.34 1.94
CA GLU A 153 1.02 -8.07 1.85
C GLU A 153 0.50 -7.29 0.63
N LEU A 154 0.05 -6.05 0.86
CA LEU A 154 -0.42 -5.15 -0.19
C LEU A 154 0.73 -4.80 -1.15
N LEU A 155 1.92 -4.59 -0.56
CA LEU A 155 3.20 -4.44 -1.23
C LEU A 155 4.12 -5.56 -0.78
N SER A 156 4.77 -6.24 -1.72
CA SER A 156 5.81 -7.21 -1.40
C SER A 156 7.04 -6.55 -0.76
N TYR A 157 7.88 -7.37 -0.14
CA TYR A 157 9.20 -6.97 0.36
C TYR A 157 10.01 -6.17 -0.67
N SER A 158 10.09 -6.66 -1.91
CA SER A 158 10.86 -6.03 -3.00
C SER A 158 10.25 -4.70 -3.46
N GLU A 159 8.93 -4.63 -3.60
CA GLU A 159 8.23 -3.38 -3.95
C GLU A 159 8.46 -2.32 -2.87
N THR A 160 8.39 -2.72 -1.60
CA THR A 160 8.62 -1.84 -0.45
C THR A 160 10.04 -1.28 -0.43
N ILE A 161 11.06 -2.13 -0.63
CA ILE A 161 12.46 -1.67 -0.72
C ILE A 161 12.63 -0.65 -1.83
N LEU A 162 12.13 -0.95 -3.04
CA LEU A 162 12.33 -0.07 -4.19
C LEU A 162 11.69 1.30 -3.96
N LEU A 163 10.49 1.35 -3.38
CA LEU A 163 9.83 2.61 -3.03
C LEU A 163 10.63 3.38 -1.99
N LEU A 164 11.10 2.71 -0.93
CA LEU A 164 11.90 3.34 0.12
C LEU A 164 13.23 3.87 -0.41
N LEU A 165 13.93 3.14 -1.27
CA LEU A 165 15.16 3.61 -1.91
C LEU A 165 14.93 4.88 -2.73
N ASN A 166 13.82 4.98 -3.46
CA ASN A 166 13.46 6.20 -4.19
C ASN A 166 13.13 7.38 -3.25
N ILE A 167 12.46 7.11 -2.13
CA ILE A 167 12.15 8.14 -1.11
C ILE A 167 13.45 8.66 -0.48
N TYR A 168 14.35 7.77 -0.08
CA TYR A 168 15.64 8.11 0.53
C TYR A 168 16.59 8.85 -0.41
N GLN A 169 16.50 8.59 -1.73
CA GLN A 169 17.30 9.30 -2.74
C GLN A 169 16.70 10.65 -3.16
N SER A 170 15.45 10.95 -2.78
CA SER A 170 14.84 12.23 -3.12
C SER A 170 15.34 13.35 -2.19
N ASN A 171 15.68 14.49 -2.79
CA ASN A 171 16.18 15.67 -2.09
C ASN A 171 15.08 16.49 -1.40
N SER A 172 13.81 16.19 -1.66
CA SER A 172 12.70 17.06 -1.27
C SER A 172 11.97 16.65 0.00
N PHE A 173 12.13 15.41 0.48
CA PHE A 173 11.50 14.98 1.73
C PHE A 173 12.27 15.51 2.94
N SER A 174 11.54 15.88 3.99
CA SER A 174 12.15 16.05 5.31
C SER A 174 12.43 14.69 5.96
N TYR A 175 13.43 14.62 6.85
CA TYR A 175 13.74 13.39 7.59
C TYR A 175 12.50 12.82 8.33
N LYS A 176 11.68 13.72 8.90
CA LYS A 176 10.42 13.35 9.55
C LYS A 176 9.43 12.66 8.61
N GLU A 177 9.31 13.15 7.37
CA GLU A 177 8.44 12.56 6.36
C GLU A 177 8.97 11.21 5.88
N ILE A 178 10.28 11.10 5.66
CA ILE A 178 10.95 9.83 5.32
C ILE A 178 10.62 8.79 6.39
N LYS A 179 10.88 9.09 7.67
CA LYS A 179 10.60 8.15 8.78
C LYS A 179 9.12 7.81 8.94
N SER A 180 8.23 8.78 8.69
CA SER A 180 6.79 8.51 8.70
C SER A 180 6.38 7.57 7.56
N LEU A 181 6.91 7.75 6.35
CA LEU A 181 6.63 6.90 5.20
C LEU A 181 7.25 5.51 5.36
N GLU A 182 8.50 5.44 5.82
CA GLU A 182 9.19 4.19 6.17
C GLU A 182 8.35 3.35 7.12
N LYS A 183 7.94 3.94 8.25
CA LYS A 183 7.09 3.24 9.23
C LYS A 183 5.80 2.70 8.60
N LYS A 184 5.12 3.50 7.78
CA LYS A 184 3.85 3.09 7.13
C LYS A 184 4.04 1.95 6.14
N LEU A 185 5.09 2.01 5.31
CA LEU A 185 5.37 0.99 4.30
C LEU A 185 5.86 -0.31 4.94
N VAL A 186 6.77 -0.22 5.91
CA VAL A 186 7.30 -1.39 6.62
C VAL A 186 6.21 -2.08 7.44
N GLN A 187 5.24 -1.35 8.01
CA GLN A 187 4.13 -1.94 8.78
C GLN A 187 3.24 -2.91 7.98
N GLN A 188 3.27 -2.88 6.65
CA GLN A 188 2.48 -3.78 5.80
C GLN A 188 3.13 -5.15 5.57
N LEU A 189 4.37 -5.33 6.04
CA LEU A 189 5.15 -6.55 5.84
C LEU A 189 5.14 -7.46 7.08
N SER A 190 5.48 -8.73 6.86
CA SER A 190 5.71 -9.70 7.93
C SER A 190 6.77 -9.26 8.95
N ASP A 191 6.67 -9.73 10.20
CA ASP A 191 7.57 -9.40 11.31
C ASP A 191 9.06 -9.57 10.98
N GLU A 192 9.40 -10.65 10.26
CA GLU A 192 10.77 -10.93 9.83
C GLU A 192 11.27 -9.90 8.82
N ALA A 193 10.47 -9.60 7.79
CA ALA A 193 10.78 -8.58 6.80
C ALA A 193 10.95 -7.19 7.43
N ARG A 194 10.12 -6.85 8.43
CA ARG A 194 10.21 -5.59 9.17
C ARG A 194 11.56 -5.42 9.88
N LEU A 195 12.03 -6.48 10.54
CA LEU A 195 13.31 -6.48 11.23
C LEU A 195 14.49 -6.32 10.26
N GLN A 196 14.44 -6.97 9.10
CA GLN A 196 15.48 -6.85 8.08
C GLN A 196 15.54 -5.44 7.48
N LEU A 197 14.39 -4.87 7.08
CA LEU A 197 14.36 -3.53 6.50
C LEU A 197 14.75 -2.43 7.48
N SER A 198 14.27 -2.51 8.72
CA SER A 198 14.61 -1.50 9.73
C SER A 198 16.12 -1.40 9.96
N LYS A 199 16.85 -2.51 9.89
CA LYS A 199 18.33 -2.52 9.99
C LYS A 199 18.97 -1.91 8.76
N LEU A 200 18.48 -2.28 7.56
CA LEU A 200 19.00 -1.76 6.31
C LEU A 200 18.90 -0.23 6.25
N PHE A 201 17.72 0.33 6.54
CA PHE A 201 17.48 1.77 6.41
C PHE A 201 18.06 2.63 7.56
N GLN A 202 18.46 2.01 8.68
CA GLN A 202 19.26 2.71 9.70
C GLN A 202 20.60 3.21 9.15
N GLU A 203 21.23 2.49 8.23
CA GLU A 203 22.49 2.91 7.60
C GLU A 203 22.29 4.12 6.66
N PHE A 204 21.10 4.24 6.06
CA PHE A 204 20.76 5.34 5.15
C PHE A 204 20.48 6.66 5.88
N ASP A 205 20.23 6.64 7.19
CA ASP A 205 19.97 7.85 7.98
C ASP A 205 21.15 8.82 7.98
N ILE A 206 22.38 8.31 7.80
CA ILE A 206 23.60 9.12 7.71
C ILE A 206 23.60 9.97 6.43
N CYS A 207 22.95 9.50 5.36
CA CYS A 207 22.88 10.16 4.06
C CYS A 207 21.72 11.16 3.96
N CYS A 208 20.76 11.12 4.90
CA CYS A 208 19.66 12.07 4.93
C CYS A 208 20.16 13.45 5.35
N LYS A 209 20.34 14.34 4.37
CA LYS A 209 20.54 15.76 4.67
C LYS A 209 19.27 16.29 5.31
N GLU A 210 19.39 17.02 6.41
CA GLU A 210 18.28 17.85 6.89
C GLU A 210 18.02 18.91 5.83
N THR A 211 17.01 18.67 5.01
CA THR A 211 16.54 19.63 4.04
C THR A 211 15.78 20.71 4.81
N ASN A 212 15.98 21.99 4.47
CA ASN A 212 15.22 23.11 5.06
C ASN A 212 13.72 23.09 4.66
N VAL A 213 13.27 22.01 4.05
CA VAL A 213 11.91 21.82 3.55
C VAL A 213 10.99 21.60 4.74
N LYS A 214 10.07 22.54 4.92
CA LYS A 214 8.94 22.35 5.83
C LYS A 214 7.82 21.70 5.04
N ASP A 215 7.63 20.41 5.30
CA ASP A 215 6.43 19.64 5.01
C ASP A 215 6.05 19.53 3.51
N LEU A 216 6.77 18.67 2.76
CA LEU A 216 6.47 18.34 1.35
C LEU A 216 5.04 17.78 1.17
N LEU A 217 4.63 16.82 2.00
CA LEU A 217 3.36 16.11 1.84
C LEU A 217 2.14 17.06 1.97
N PRO A 218 2.06 17.95 2.98
CA PRO A 218 1.02 18.99 3.02
C PRO A 218 1.06 19.95 1.84
N ASN A 219 2.25 20.33 1.35
CA ASN A 219 2.37 21.20 0.19
C ASN A 219 1.79 20.55 -1.07
N VAL A 220 2.06 19.25 -1.29
CA VAL A 220 1.46 18.48 -2.39
C VAL A 220 -0.07 18.49 -2.29
N GLU A 221 -0.63 18.28 -1.11
CA GLU A 221 -2.09 18.32 -0.91
C GLU A 221 -2.69 19.69 -1.26
N VAL A 222 -2.04 20.78 -0.83
CA VAL A 222 -2.47 22.16 -1.15
C VAL A 222 -2.42 22.40 -2.66
N ILE A 223 -1.38 21.93 -3.35
CA ILE A 223 -1.22 22.09 -4.80
C ILE A 223 -2.32 21.33 -5.54
N LEU A 224 -2.51 20.04 -5.22
CA LEU A 224 -3.52 19.20 -5.88
C LEU A 224 -4.92 19.78 -5.69
N ARG A 225 -5.23 20.25 -4.47
CA ARG A 225 -6.50 20.94 -4.19
C ARG A 225 -6.65 22.24 -4.99
N ALA A 226 -5.59 23.03 -5.13
CA ALA A 226 -5.63 24.26 -5.92
C ALA A 226 -5.85 23.98 -7.42
N ILE A 227 -5.28 22.90 -7.95
CA ILE A 227 -5.49 22.44 -9.33
C ILE A 227 -6.96 22.03 -9.53
N ASP A 228 -7.49 21.20 -8.63
CA ASP A 228 -8.87 20.71 -8.68
C ASP A 228 -9.91 21.83 -8.55
N GLU A 229 -9.72 22.71 -7.56
CA GLU A 229 -10.59 23.88 -7.32
C GLU A 229 -10.39 25.02 -8.33
N ARG A 230 -9.44 24.86 -9.26
CA ARG A 230 -9.05 25.88 -10.24
C ARG A 230 -8.70 27.24 -9.60
N LYS A 231 -7.87 27.22 -8.56
CA LYS A 231 -7.41 28.42 -7.84
C LYS A 231 -5.91 28.62 -7.98
N GLY A 232 -5.47 29.89 -7.92
CA GLY A 232 -4.04 30.20 -7.88
C GLY A 232 -3.42 29.89 -6.53
N LEU A 233 -2.10 29.73 -6.52
CA LEU A 233 -1.26 29.53 -5.34
C LEU A 233 -0.47 30.80 -5.03
N SER A 234 -0.32 31.10 -3.74
CA SER A 234 0.59 32.13 -3.23
C SER A 234 1.63 31.48 -2.33
N PHE A 235 2.90 31.81 -2.54
CA PHE A 235 4.01 31.29 -1.76
C PHE A 235 5.22 32.22 -1.78
N ILE A 236 6.16 31.97 -0.88
CA ILE A 236 7.50 32.59 -0.87
C ILE A 236 8.45 31.58 -1.50
N TYR A 237 9.25 32.03 -2.47
CA TYR A 237 10.27 31.21 -3.12
C TYR A 237 11.66 31.75 -2.80
N THR A 238 12.53 30.88 -2.31
CA THR A 238 13.96 31.16 -2.12
C THR A 238 14.71 30.69 -3.36
N SER A 239 15.25 31.62 -4.15
CA SER A 239 16.13 31.24 -5.28
C SER A 239 17.46 30.68 -4.77
N ASP A 240 18.23 30.01 -5.63
CA ASP A 240 19.58 29.53 -5.33
C ASP A 240 20.52 30.65 -4.84
N ASN A 241 20.33 31.89 -5.35
CA ASN A 241 21.06 33.08 -4.90
C ASN A 241 20.53 33.67 -3.58
N ALA A 242 19.82 32.87 -2.76
CA ALA A 242 19.18 33.25 -1.50
C ALA A 242 18.16 34.43 -1.56
N SER A 243 17.74 34.85 -2.75
CA SER A 243 16.71 35.90 -2.88
C SER A 243 15.32 35.36 -2.57
N LEU A 244 14.61 36.02 -1.66
CA LEU A 244 13.23 35.69 -1.28
C LEU A 244 12.25 36.51 -2.12
N LYS A 245 11.32 35.83 -2.81
CA LYS A 245 10.29 36.51 -3.61
C LYS A 245 8.92 35.88 -3.40
N VAL A 246 7.91 36.71 -3.20
CA VAL A 246 6.51 36.26 -3.20
C VAL A 246 6.10 35.94 -4.64
N ARG A 247 5.42 34.81 -4.81
CA ARG A 247 4.92 34.30 -6.09
C ARG A 247 3.41 34.15 -6.03
N LEU A 248 2.79 34.43 -7.17
CA LEU A 248 1.40 34.15 -7.46
C LEU A 248 1.35 33.33 -8.75
N LEU A 249 0.93 32.08 -8.64
CA LEU A 249 1.06 31.08 -9.69
C LEU A 249 -0.31 30.44 -9.96
N LYS A 250 -0.66 30.25 -11.23
CA LYS A 250 -1.72 29.32 -11.64
C LYS A 250 -1.09 27.91 -11.74
N PRO A 251 -1.40 26.96 -10.84
CA PRO A 251 -0.78 25.64 -10.88
C PRO A 251 -1.34 24.79 -12.02
N HIS A 252 -0.50 23.94 -12.60
CA HIS A 252 -0.89 22.97 -13.63
C HIS A 252 -0.63 21.53 -13.17
N SER A 253 0.56 21.24 -12.65
CA SER A 253 0.98 19.88 -12.30
C SER A 253 2.17 19.85 -11.33
N ILE A 254 2.47 18.66 -10.82
CA ILE A 254 3.69 18.36 -10.07
C ILE A 254 4.49 17.34 -10.90
N HIS A 255 5.80 17.56 -11.04
CA HIS A 255 6.69 16.64 -11.74
C HIS A 255 7.89 16.27 -10.87
N PHE A 256 8.41 15.06 -11.07
CA PHE A 256 9.62 14.57 -10.41
C PHE A 256 10.76 14.43 -11.43
N HIS A 257 11.94 14.96 -11.11
CA HIS A 257 13.14 14.87 -11.96
C HIS A 257 14.39 15.11 -11.11
N GLU A 258 15.46 14.38 -11.42
CA GLU A 258 16.76 14.52 -10.73
C GLU A 258 16.62 14.58 -9.19
N GLY A 259 15.83 13.66 -8.63
CA GLY A 259 15.63 13.54 -7.19
C GLY A 259 14.74 14.63 -6.56
N SER A 260 14.22 15.58 -7.34
CA SER A 260 13.48 16.75 -6.82
C SER A 260 12.07 16.85 -7.39
N TYR A 261 11.13 17.34 -6.59
CA TYR A 261 9.78 17.65 -7.04
C TYR A 261 9.64 19.11 -7.47
N TYR A 262 8.92 19.34 -8.56
CA TYR A 262 8.72 20.65 -9.17
C TYR A 262 7.22 20.97 -9.27
N LEU A 263 6.83 22.14 -8.77
CA LEU A 263 5.54 22.76 -9.08
C LEU A 263 5.64 23.43 -10.44
N ILE A 264 4.79 23.02 -11.37
CA ILE A 264 4.67 23.61 -12.70
C ILE A 264 3.42 24.47 -12.75
N GLY A 265 3.55 25.69 -13.26
CA GLY A 265 2.42 26.59 -13.41
C GLY A 265 2.73 27.83 -14.23
N GLU A 266 1.75 28.72 -14.35
CA GLU A 266 1.87 29.99 -15.05
C GLU A 266 1.91 31.16 -14.07
N MET A 267 2.97 31.97 -14.15
CA MET A 267 3.09 33.20 -13.39
C MET A 267 2.19 34.27 -14.03
N LEU A 268 1.28 34.85 -13.22
CA LEU A 268 0.25 35.77 -13.70
C LEU A 268 0.74 37.22 -13.79
N GLU A 269 1.75 37.59 -13.00
CA GLU A 269 2.23 38.96 -12.83
C GLU A 269 3.76 39.02 -12.76
N GLY A 270 4.33 40.18 -13.13
CA GLY A 270 5.76 40.51 -13.05
C GLY A 270 6.57 40.20 -14.31
N VAL A 271 7.88 40.53 -14.27
CA VAL A 271 8.84 40.35 -15.38
C VAL A 271 8.94 38.88 -15.83
N ASN A 272 8.52 37.95 -14.97
CA ASN A 272 8.58 36.51 -15.20
C ASN A 272 7.23 35.90 -15.58
N LYS A 273 6.31 36.67 -16.18
CA LYS A 273 5.01 36.17 -16.66
C LYS A 273 5.19 34.97 -17.60
N GLY A 274 4.32 33.98 -17.49
CA GLY A 274 4.32 32.77 -18.32
C GLY A 274 4.66 31.48 -17.57
N LYS A 275 4.75 30.36 -18.31
CA LYS A 275 5.00 29.01 -17.77
C LYS A 275 6.37 28.95 -17.06
N ARG A 276 6.41 28.43 -15.83
CA ARG A 276 7.59 28.30 -14.97
C ARG A 276 7.49 27.04 -14.10
N ASN A 277 8.64 26.55 -13.66
CA ASN A 277 8.78 25.48 -12.68
C ASN A 277 9.43 26.02 -11.41
N PHE A 278 9.06 25.46 -10.26
CA PHE A 278 9.59 25.83 -8.94
C PHE A 278 9.88 24.56 -8.15
N LYS A 279 11.12 24.39 -7.67
CA LYS A 279 11.47 23.28 -6.77
C LYS A 279 10.64 23.38 -5.50
N LEU A 280 9.92 22.31 -5.14
CA LEU A 280 9.05 22.30 -3.96
C LEU A 280 9.83 22.53 -2.67
N GLU A 281 11.08 22.06 -2.61
CA GLU A 281 11.98 22.26 -1.48
C GLU A 281 12.35 23.73 -1.21
N HIS A 282 12.19 24.61 -2.20
CA HIS A 282 12.48 26.04 -2.08
C HIS A 282 11.23 26.88 -1.80
N ILE A 283 10.06 26.25 -1.71
CA ILE A 283 8.78 26.90 -1.46
C ILE A 283 8.50 26.98 0.04
N GLN A 284 8.07 28.15 0.49
CA GLN A 284 7.67 28.41 1.87
C GLN A 284 6.30 29.10 1.92
N ASN A 285 5.54 28.86 2.99
CA ASN A 285 4.22 29.46 3.24
C ASN A 285 3.24 29.28 2.05
N LEU A 286 3.24 28.09 1.45
CA LEU A 286 2.36 27.75 0.33
C LEU A 286 0.90 27.73 0.78
N ARG A 287 0.06 28.45 0.05
CA ARG A 287 -1.38 28.51 0.31
C ARG A 287 -2.17 28.78 -0.95
N ILE A 288 -3.42 28.36 -0.94
CA ILE A 288 -4.40 28.77 -1.96
C ILE A 288 -4.61 30.28 -1.86
N SER A 289 -4.45 30.98 -2.98
CA SER A 289 -4.66 32.41 -3.07
C SER A 289 -6.12 32.76 -2.84
N ARG A 290 -6.37 33.85 -2.11
CA ARG A 290 -7.71 34.42 -1.94
C ARG A 290 -8.17 35.24 -3.15
N LYS A 291 -7.25 35.64 -4.03
CA LYS A 291 -7.62 36.31 -5.28
C LYS A 291 -8.24 35.26 -6.21
N SER A 292 -9.50 35.45 -6.58
CA SER A 292 -10.13 34.69 -7.66
C SER A 292 -9.33 34.92 -8.93
N ILE A 293 -8.64 33.89 -9.38
CA ILE A 293 -7.99 33.86 -10.69
C ILE A 293 -8.90 32.98 -11.52
N MET A 294 -9.60 33.56 -12.49
CA MET A 294 -10.38 32.79 -13.45
C MET A 294 -9.40 31.95 -14.29
N ILE A 295 -9.56 30.63 -14.23
CA ILE A 295 -8.76 29.67 -14.98
C ILE A 295 -9.47 29.40 -16.30
N ASP A 296 -8.96 29.99 -17.38
CA ASP A 296 -9.27 29.53 -18.74
C ASP A 296 -8.73 28.09 -18.95
N GLU A 297 -9.45 27.35 -19.79
CA GLU A 297 -9.36 25.91 -20.03
C GLU A 297 -7.91 25.37 -20.06
N ILE A 298 -7.72 24.24 -19.38
CA ILE A 298 -6.42 23.58 -19.22
C ILE A 298 -5.98 23.06 -20.60
N GLU A 299 -4.92 23.64 -21.16
CA GLU A 299 -4.15 22.97 -22.22
C GLU A 299 -3.61 21.65 -21.67
N ASN A 300 -3.91 20.58 -22.40
CA ASN A 300 -3.67 19.17 -22.09
C ASN A 300 -2.39 18.91 -21.24
N PRO A 301 -2.48 18.30 -20.05
CA PRO A 301 -1.36 18.11 -19.12
C PRO A 301 -0.28 17.10 -19.58
N GLN A 302 -0.40 16.55 -20.79
CA GLN A 302 0.46 15.45 -21.27
C GLN A 302 1.71 15.88 -22.03
N SER A 303 1.94 17.17 -22.30
CA SER A 303 3.18 17.57 -22.99
C SER A 303 4.36 17.53 -22.02
N THR A 304 5.19 16.49 -22.10
CA THR A 304 6.53 16.40 -21.51
C THR A 304 7.48 17.54 -21.96
N GLU A 305 7.06 18.38 -22.92
CA GLU A 305 7.75 19.61 -23.31
C GLU A 305 7.92 20.63 -22.17
N ILE A 306 7.14 20.50 -21.08
CA ILE A 306 7.00 21.51 -20.02
C ILE A 306 8.17 21.51 -19.00
N PHE A 307 9.04 20.49 -19.01
CA PHE A 307 10.03 20.31 -17.94
C PHE A 307 11.17 21.35 -17.91
N ILE A 308 11.40 22.06 -19.01
CA ILE A 308 12.46 23.06 -19.14
C ILE A 308 11.78 24.35 -19.62
N PRO A 309 12.05 25.53 -19.02
CA PRO A 309 11.55 26.78 -19.58
C PRO A 309 12.04 26.86 -21.02
N SER A 310 11.12 26.61 -21.96
CA SER A 310 11.43 26.55 -23.37
C SER A 310 11.89 27.92 -23.84
N SER A 311 13.20 28.12 -23.97
CA SER A 311 13.73 28.82 -25.13
C SER A 311 13.11 28.15 -26.35
N LYS A 312 12.38 28.90 -27.17
CA LYS A 312 11.80 28.40 -28.42
C LYS A 312 12.85 28.00 -29.47
N HIS A 313 14.14 28.01 -29.10
CA HIS A 313 15.26 27.71 -29.97
C HIS A 313 15.76 26.30 -29.66
N LYS A 314 15.40 25.37 -30.54
CA LYS A 314 16.01 24.05 -30.60
C LYS A 314 17.28 24.19 -31.43
N GLU A 315 18.41 23.88 -30.84
CA GLU A 315 19.71 23.90 -31.52
C GLU A 315 20.18 22.47 -31.80
N MET A 316 20.78 22.26 -32.97
CA MET A 316 21.37 20.99 -33.33
C MET A 316 22.84 21.01 -32.92
N VAL A 317 23.25 20.05 -32.09
CA VAL A 317 24.63 19.91 -31.62
C VAL A 317 25.19 18.58 -32.11
N THR A 318 26.42 18.61 -32.59
CA THR A 318 27.15 17.43 -33.03
C THR A 318 28.21 17.08 -31.99
N LEU A 319 28.11 15.88 -31.42
CA LEU A 319 29.03 15.37 -30.41
C LEU A 319 29.81 14.19 -30.96
N LYS A 320 31.09 14.10 -30.60
CA LYS A 320 31.92 12.91 -30.76
C LYS A 320 32.09 12.28 -29.38
N ILE A 321 31.62 11.05 -29.21
CA ILE A 321 31.55 10.36 -27.92
C ILE A 321 32.29 9.04 -27.99
N GLN A 322 32.91 8.62 -26.88
CA GLN A 322 33.50 7.29 -26.80
C GLN A 322 32.40 6.21 -26.68
N SER A 323 32.64 5.03 -27.22
CA SER A 323 31.66 3.94 -27.32
C SER A 323 31.04 3.54 -25.98
N VAL A 324 31.80 3.64 -24.88
CA VAL A 324 31.34 3.35 -23.52
C VAL A 324 30.18 4.25 -23.06
N LEU A 325 30.01 5.44 -23.66
CA LEU A 325 28.95 6.39 -23.30
C LEU A 325 27.74 6.38 -24.23
N ILE A 326 27.72 5.52 -25.26
CA ILE A 326 26.62 5.50 -26.23
C ILE A 326 25.29 5.23 -25.54
N GLU A 327 25.21 4.25 -24.63
CA GLU A 327 23.96 3.95 -23.91
C GLU A 327 23.50 5.12 -23.02
N SER A 328 24.45 5.85 -22.41
CA SER A 328 24.15 7.04 -21.61
C SER A 328 23.59 8.16 -22.49
N LEU A 329 24.21 8.39 -23.65
CA LEU A 329 23.72 9.36 -24.64
C LEU A 329 22.32 9.01 -25.13
N LEU A 330 22.06 7.74 -25.50
CA LEU A 330 20.75 7.31 -26.00
C LEU A 330 19.66 7.41 -24.93
N ARG A 331 20.00 7.24 -23.66
CA ARG A 331 19.07 7.41 -22.54
C ARG A 331 18.68 8.88 -22.36
N GLU A 332 19.66 9.77 -22.43
CA GLU A 332 19.46 11.21 -22.22
C GLU A 332 18.86 11.89 -23.46
N PHE A 333 19.29 11.48 -24.65
CA PHE A 333 18.85 11.98 -25.94
C PHE A 333 18.33 10.83 -26.83
N PRO A 334 17.12 10.32 -26.55
CA PRO A 334 16.54 9.18 -27.29
C PRO A 334 16.38 9.43 -28.79
N ASN A 335 16.23 10.70 -29.19
CA ASN A 335 16.06 11.11 -30.59
C ASN A 335 17.40 11.42 -31.30
N SER A 336 18.53 11.08 -30.68
CA SER A 336 19.86 11.31 -31.26
C SER A 336 20.06 10.49 -32.54
N LYS A 337 20.76 11.09 -33.51
CA LYS A 337 21.07 10.46 -34.81
C LYS A 337 22.54 10.13 -34.88
N GLN A 338 22.87 8.86 -35.05
CA GLN A 338 24.25 8.46 -35.31
C GLN A 338 24.64 8.90 -36.73
N ILE A 339 25.68 9.72 -36.85
CA ILE A 339 26.23 10.17 -38.13
C ILE A 339 27.31 9.21 -38.62
N LYS A 340 28.22 8.79 -37.73
CA LYS A 340 29.35 7.91 -38.07
C LYS A 340 29.87 7.16 -36.85
N MET A 341 30.50 6.01 -37.10
CA MET A 341 31.22 5.20 -36.11
C MET A 341 32.66 5.02 -36.59
N GLU A 342 33.63 5.33 -35.74
CA GLU A 342 35.06 5.26 -36.00
C GLU A 342 35.76 4.61 -34.79
N ASN A 343 36.10 3.32 -34.91
CA ASN A 343 36.76 2.56 -33.85
C ASN A 343 36.01 2.64 -32.50
N ALA A 344 36.64 3.22 -31.48
CA ALA A 344 36.08 3.40 -30.14
C ALA A 344 35.27 4.70 -29.99
N TRP A 345 35.03 5.45 -31.06
CA TRP A 345 34.31 6.72 -31.04
C TRP A 345 33.14 6.73 -32.02
N ALA A 346 32.07 7.41 -31.65
CA ALA A 346 30.90 7.62 -32.49
C ALA A 346 30.59 9.11 -32.56
N THR A 347 30.04 9.57 -33.69
CA THR A 347 29.53 10.93 -33.83
C THR A 347 28.01 10.90 -33.88
N TYR A 348 27.39 11.71 -33.04
CA TYR A 348 25.94 11.85 -32.94
C TYR A 348 25.51 13.29 -33.14
N GLU A 349 24.37 13.45 -33.78
CA GLU A 349 23.61 14.70 -33.81
C GLU A 349 22.52 14.63 -32.75
N ILE A 350 22.42 15.65 -31.91
CA ILE A 350 21.41 15.77 -30.87
C ILE A 350 20.67 17.10 -30.99
N GLU A 351 19.38 17.08 -30.69
CA GLU A 351 18.56 18.28 -30.58
C GLU A 351 18.55 18.72 -29.11
N VAL A 352 19.07 19.92 -28.83
CA VAL A 352 19.13 20.50 -27.48
C VAL A 352 18.19 21.69 -27.37
N LYS A 353 17.51 21.82 -26.23
CA LYS A 353 16.59 22.92 -25.94
C LYS A 353 17.28 24.12 -25.29
N ASP A 354 18.36 23.85 -24.56
CA ASP A 354 19.15 24.82 -23.80
C ASP A 354 20.61 24.39 -23.84
N THR A 355 21.49 25.30 -24.26
CA THR A 355 22.94 25.07 -24.38
C THR A 355 23.61 24.98 -23.01
N ASP A 356 23.11 25.65 -21.98
CA ASP A 356 23.72 25.60 -20.65
C ASP A 356 23.52 24.24 -19.98
N SER A 357 22.32 23.66 -20.07
CA SER A 357 22.01 22.33 -19.53
C SER A 357 22.88 21.23 -20.15
N ILE A 358 23.06 21.24 -21.48
CA ILE A 358 23.91 20.24 -22.16
C ILE A 358 25.39 20.44 -21.80
N LEU A 359 25.89 21.66 -21.55
CA LEU A 359 27.27 21.86 -21.11
C LEU A 359 27.56 21.14 -19.80
N VAL A 360 26.64 21.21 -18.83
CA VAL A 360 26.78 20.51 -17.54
C VAL A 360 26.86 19.00 -17.75
N TRP A 361 25.97 18.45 -18.59
CA TRP A 361 25.97 17.03 -18.93
C TRP A 361 27.28 16.59 -19.60
N ILE A 362 27.80 17.38 -20.55
CA ILE A 362 29.08 17.08 -21.23
C ILE A 362 30.23 17.09 -20.22
N LEU A 363 30.29 18.08 -19.34
CA LEU A 363 31.33 18.18 -18.31
C LEU A 363 31.29 16.99 -17.34
N SER A 364 30.11 16.50 -16.98
CA SER A 364 30.01 15.31 -16.11
C SER A 364 30.54 14.04 -16.76
N GLN A 365 30.64 14.02 -18.11
CA GLN A 365 31.26 12.93 -18.85
C GLN A 365 32.79 13.02 -18.94
N LYS A 366 33.42 14.09 -18.45
CA LYS A 366 34.90 14.30 -18.50
C LYS A 366 35.44 14.36 -19.95
N GLU A 367 36.60 13.77 -20.22
CA GLU A 367 37.32 13.86 -21.50
C GLU A 367 36.79 12.94 -22.63
N VAL A 368 35.75 12.15 -22.36
CA VAL A 368 35.25 11.12 -23.29
C VAL A 368 34.09 11.59 -24.18
N VAL A 369 33.80 12.90 -24.16
CA VAL A 369 32.86 13.59 -25.03
C VAL A 369 33.50 14.87 -25.57
N GLU A 370 33.41 15.09 -26.88
CA GLU A 370 33.89 16.29 -27.58
C GLU A 370 32.76 16.95 -28.36
N ILE A 371 32.63 18.28 -28.24
CA ILE A 371 31.73 19.07 -29.10
C ILE A 371 32.41 19.30 -30.46
N ILE A 372 31.77 18.83 -31.53
CA ILE A 372 32.21 19.05 -32.91
C ILE A 372 31.59 20.31 -33.50
N GLY A 373 30.30 20.57 -33.22
CA GLY A 373 29.61 21.77 -33.68
C GLY A 373 28.29 22.02 -32.93
N PRO A 374 27.73 23.24 -33.01
CA PRO A 374 28.23 24.38 -33.77
C PRO A 374 29.51 25.01 -33.17
N GLU A 375 30.25 25.77 -33.99
CA GLU A 375 31.58 26.28 -33.60
C GLU A 375 31.53 27.23 -32.40
N ASP A 376 30.52 28.09 -32.33
CA ASP A 376 30.30 29.00 -31.20
C ASP A 376 30.13 28.23 -29.89
N PHE A 377 29.35 27.14 -29.91
CA PHE A 377 29.14 26.27 -28.75
C PHE A 377 30.42 25.54 -28.33
N ARG A 378 31.21 25.07 -29.31
CA ARG A 378 32.55 24.50 -29.04
C ARG A 378 33.48 25.53 -28.40
N ASN A 379 33.45 26.78 -28.85
CA ASN A 379 34.27 27.85 -28.29
C ASN A 379 33.82 28.24 -26.88
N GLN A 380 32.52 28.24 -26.60
CA GLN A 380 31.97 28.42 -25.25
C GLN A 380 32.53 27.38 -24.27
N MET A 381 32.55 26.10 -24.65
CA MET A 381 33.15 25.04 -23.84
C MET A 381 34.66 25.25 -23.60
N LYS A 382 35.42 25.65 -24.63
CA LYS A 382 36.85 25.96 -24.47
C LYS A 382 37.09 27.07 -23.45
N THR A 383 36.33 28.17 -23.54
CA THR A 383 36.43 29.28 -22.59
C THR A 383 36.06 28.83 -21.17
N LEU A 384 35.01 28.03 -21.02
CA LEU A 384 34.61 27.47 -19.73
C LEU A 384 35.73 26.61 -19.12
N LEU A 385 36.30 25.68 -19.89
CA LEU A 385 37.40 24.82 -19.43
C LEU A 385 38.67 25.63 -19.06
N GLN A 386 38.99 26.68 -19.82
CA GLN A 386 40.09 27.60 -19.49
C GLN A 386 39.84 28.32 -18.16
N ASN A 387 38.61 28.78 -17.92
CA ASN A 387 38.25 29.43 -16.66
C ASN A 387 38.29 28.45 -15.49
N MET A 388 37.80 27.22 -15.68
CA MET A 388 37.92 26.17 -14.66
C MET A 388 39.39 25.89 -14.32
N LEU A 389 40.24 25.73 -15.34
CA LEU A 389 41.67 25.49 -15.14
C LEU A 389 42.36 26.65 -14.40
N LYS A 390 41.98 27.89 -14.69
CA LYS A 390 42.49 29.07 -13.97
C LYS A 390 42.19 29.00 -12.47
N VAL A 391 41.00 28.57 -12.06
CA VAL A 391 40.66 28.44 -10.61
C VAL A 391 41.66 27.52 -9.88
N TYR A 392 42.09 26.44 -10.53
CA TYR A 392 43.08 25.51 -9.96
C TYR A 392 44.52 26.01 -10.05
N ASN A 393 44.83 26.87 -11.04
CA ASN A 393 46.16 27.43 -11.24
C ASN A 393 46.41 28.72 -10.44
N GLU A 394 45.35 29.47 -10.11
CA GLU A 394 45.40 30.70 -9.29
C GLU A 394 45.35 30.39 -7.78
N GLY A 395 45.02 29.15 -7.42
CA GLY A 395 45.12 28.60 -6.07
C GLY A 395 46.36 27.70 -5.89
N ALA A 396 47.55 28.30 -5.90
CA ALA A 396 48.79 27.72 -5.35
C ALA A 396 49.71 28.83 -4.83
#